data_AF-A0A0R3M1M1-F1
#
_entry.id   AF-A0A0R3M1M1-F1
#
_cell.length_a   1.000
_cell.length_b   1.000
_cell.length_c   1.000
_cell.angle_alpha   90.00
_cell.angle_beta   90.00
_cell.angle_gamma   90.00
#
_symmetry.space_group_name_H-M   'P 1'
#
loop_
_entity.id
_entity.type
_entity.pdbx_description
1 polymer ?
#
loop_
_entity_poly.entity_id
_entity_poly.type
_entity_poly.pdbx_seq_one_letter_code
_entity_poly.pdbx_strand_id
1 'polypeptide(L)'
;MTKLPYLRTMFATCMLFQVIYALCVVLWLAFPDLKGHALLLAVFPNFKLLTVGSFIYGFIASMVYGWIAAIIFVFFFNLWPQLTSAIVGRRAARVSQP
;
A
#
# COMPACT_ATOMS: atom_id res chain seq x y z
N MET A 1 -23.84 5.76 -2.93
CA MET A 1 -22.48 5.30 -2.57
C MET A 1 -21.49 5.90 -3.56
N THR A 2 -20.63 6.79 -3.10
CA THR A 2 -19.62 7.47 -3.92
C THR A 2 -18.47 6.49 -4.22
N LYS A 3 -18.24 6.16 -5.50
CA LYS A 3 -17.06 5.37 -5.91
C LYS A 3 -15.80 6.17 -5.57
N LEU A 4 -14.80 5.50 -5.00
CA LEU A 4 -13.50 6.12 -4.77
C LEU A 4 -12.76 6.29 -6.11
N PRO A 5 -12.21 7.49 -6.40
CA PRO A 5 -11.44 7.73 -7.62
C PRO A 5 -10.04 7.13 -7.50
N TYR A 6 -9.72 6.16 -8.38
CA TYR A 6 -8.44 5.44 -8.41
C TYR A 6 -7.21 6.36 -8.44
N LEU A 7 -7.22 7.39 -9.31
CA LEU A 7 -6.06 8.26 -9.49
C LEU A 7 -5.72 9.02 -8.21
N ARG A 8 -6.73 9.56 -7.51
CA ARG A 8 -6.52 10.35 -6.30
C ARG A 8 -6.00 9.48 -5.16
N THR A 9 -6.49 8.25 -5.05
CA THR A 9 -6.01 7.29 -4.04
C THR A 9 -4.61 6.78 -4.35
N MET A 10 -4.26 6.59 -5.63
CA MET A 10 -2.91 6.20 -6.05
C MET A 10 -1.87 7.25 -5.64
N PHE A 11 -2.14 8.53 -5.89
CA PHE A 11 -1.22 9.60 -5.48
C PHE A 11 -1.11 9.73 -3.96
N ALA A 12 -2.22 9.56 -3.23
CA ALA A 12 -2.21 9.62 -1.77
C ALA A 12 -1.35 8.51 -1.14
N THR A 13 -1.47 7.27 -1.62
CA THR A 13 -0.66 6.16 -1.12
C THR A 13 0.80 6.31 -1.51
N CYS A 14 1.11 6.76 -2.73
CA CYS A 14 2.50 7.06 -3.12
C CYS A 14 3.16 8.09 -2.21
N MET A 15 2.49 9.20 -1.92
CA MET A 15 3.04 10.24 -1.04
C MET A 15 3.31 9.70 0.36
N LEU A 16 2.39 8.89 0.90
CA LEU A 16 2.55 8.26 2.20
C LEU A 16 3.76 7.30 2.22
N PHE A 17 3.89 6.43 1.22
CA PHE A 17 5.03 5.50 1.13
C PHE A 17 6.36 6.22 0.91
N GLN A 18 6.38 7.32 0.13
CA GLN A 18 7.56 8.15 -0.06
C GLN A 18 7.99 8.85 1.23
N VAL A 19 7.04 9.38 2.01
CA VAL A 19 7.33 9.99 3.31
C VAL A 19 7.89 8.95 4.28
N ILE A 20 7.26 7.78 4.39
CA ILE A 20 7.77 6.68 5.24
C ILE A 20 9.17 6.28 4.79
N TYR A 21 9.40 6.14 3.47
CA TYR A 21 10.71 5.82 2.93
C TYR A 21 11.78 6.86 3.32
N ALA A 22 11.48 8.15 3.14
CA ALA A 22 12.38 9.23 3.53
C ALA A 22 12.67 9.21 5.04
N LEU A 23 11.65 8.94 5.86
CA LEU A 23 11.77 8.84 7.32
C LEU A 23 12.66 7.64 7.72
N CYS A 24 12.52 6.51 7.03
CA CYS A 24 13.41 5.35 7.20
C CYS A 24 14.86 5.68 6.85
N VAL A 25 15.09 6.46 5.78
CA VAL A 25 16.45 6.91 5.40
C VAL A 25 17.03 7.86 6.44
N VAL A 26 16.25 8.82 6.95
CA VAL A 26 16.69 9.73 8.02
C VAL A 26 17.02 8.96 9.30
N LEU A 27 16.15 8.01 9.70
CA LEU A 27 16.40 7.15 10.85
C LEU A 27 17.65 6.30 10.67
N TRP A 28 17.93 5.82 9.46
CA TRP A 28 19.16 5.10 9.14
C TRP A 28 20.41 5.96 9.36
N LEU A 29 20.37 7.24 8.95
CA LEU A 29 21.47 8.18 9.15
C LEU A 29 21.67 8.54 10.63
N ALA A 30 20.59 8.65 11.40
CA ALA A 30 20.65 8.96 12.82
C ALA A 30 21.06 7.76 13.69
N PHE A 31 20.63 6.55 13.33
CA PHE A 31 20.85 5.34 14.13
C PHE A 31 21.21 4.13 13.23
N PRO A 32 22.51 3.93 12.94
CA PRO A 32 22.98 2.88 12.02
C PRO A 32 22.87 1.46 12.58
N ASP A 33 22.58 1.27 13.87
CA ASP A 33 22.57 -0.05 14.56
C ASP A 33 21.17 -0.69 14.71
N LEU A 34 20.12 -0.08 14.15
CA LEU A 34 18.75 -0.59 14.31
C LEU A 34 18.48 -1.85 13.46
N LYS A 35 17.97 -2.93 14.07
CA LYS A 35 17.61 -4.17 13.35
C LYS A 35 16.56 -4.04 12.24
N GLY A 36 15.86 -2.90 12.15
CA GLY A 36 14.96 -2.58 11.01
C GLY A 36 15.68 -2.65 9.66
N HIS A 37 17.00 -2.53 9.68
CA HIS A 37 17.91 -2.64 8.55
C HIS A 37 17.84 -4.00 7.84
N ALA A 38 17.62 -5.08 8.59
CA ALA A 38 17.56 -6.43 8.04
C ALA A 38 16.33 -6.67 7.15
N LEU A 39 15.21 -5.99 7.44
CA LEU A 39 13.98 -6.14 6.67
C LEU A 39 14.10 -5.50 5.27
N LEU A 40 14.90 -4.44 5.17
CA LEU A 40 15.21 -3.77 3.90
C LEU A 40 16.18 -4.59 3.03
N LEU A 41 17.15 -5.29 3.63
CA LEU A 41 18.00 -6.26 2.90
C LEU A 41 17.22 -7.51 2.46
N ALA A 42 16.25 -7.97 3.26
CA ALA A 42 15.43 -9.14 2.91
C ALA A 42 14.48 -8.87 1.74
N VAL A 43 13.93 -7.66 1.65
CA VAL A 43 13.07 -7.25 0.53
C VAL A 43 13.91 -6.87 -0.71
N PHE A 44 15.13 -6.37 -0.54
CA PHE A 44 16.00 -5.96 -1.64
C PHE A 44 17.43 -6.55 -1.55
N PRO A 45 17.66 -7.75 -2.10
CA PRO A 45 18.90 -8.53 -1.89
C PRO A 45 20.19 -7.99 -2.58
N ASN A 46 20.24 -6.72 -3.00
CA ASN A 46 21.42 -6.07 -3.59
C ASN A 46 21.65 -4.62 -3.09
N PHE A 47 21.01 -4.22 -1.99
CA PHE A 47 21.04 -2.82 -1.53
C PHE A 47 22.28 -2.48 -0.68
N LYS A 48 23.18 -1.65 -1.23
CA LYS A 48 24.07 -0.78 -0.42
C LYS A 48 23.30 0.50 -0.11
N LEU A 49 22.58 0.51 1.03
CA LEU A 49 21.64 1.57 1.45
C LEU A 49 22.17 3.02 1.43
N LEU A 50 23.48 3.23 1.45
CA LEU A 50 24.13 4.55 1.44
C LEU A 50 24.62 5.02 0.06
N THR A 51 24.17 4.41 -1.03
CA THR A 51 24.51 4.88 -2.39
C THR A 51 23.35 5.69 -2.96
N VAL A 52 23.61 6.87 -3.55
CA VAL A 52 22.59 7.76 -4.14
C VAL A 52 21.68 7.00 -5.13
N GLY A 53 22.22 6.03 -5.86
CA GLY A 53 21.44 5.16 -6.76
C GLY A 53 20.40 4.27 -6.04
N SER A 54 20.73 3.73 -4.87
CA SER A 54 19.80 2.94 -4.06
C SER A 54 18.70 3.81 -3.44
N PHE A 55 18.98 5.09 -3.16
CA PHE A 55 17.96 6.04 -2.71
C PHE A 55 16.89 6.27 -3.79
N ILE A 56 17.34 6.57 -5.02
CA ILE A 56 16.44 6.80 -6.16
C ILE A 56 15.65 5.53 -6.48
N TYR A 57 16.30 4.36 -6.44
CA TYR A 57 15.61 3.09 -6.64
C TYR A 57 14.53 2.84 -5.59
N GLY A 58 14.83 3.05 -4.30
CA GLY A 58 13.85 2.89 -3.23
C GLY A 58 12.69 3.88 -3.34
N PHE A 59 12.97 5.11 -3.76
CA PHE A 59 11.94 6.12 -4.00
C PHE A 59 11.00 5.74 -5.15
N ILE A 60 11.55 5.26 -6.28
CA ILE A 60 10.73 4.77 -7.42
C ILE A 60 9.95 3.52 -7.01
N ALA A 61 10.58 2.57 -6.32
CA ALA A 61 9.93 1.35 -5.84
C ALA A 61 8.74 1.70 -4.92
N SER A 62 8.91 2.65 -3.99
CA SER A 62 7.84 3.11 -3.09
C SER A 62 6.62 3.68 -3.85
N MET A 63 6.85 4.32 -5.00
CA MET A 63 5.79 4.82 -5.88
C MET A 63 5.01 3.66 -6.53
N VAL A 64 5.70 2.66 -7.06
CA VAL A 64 5.09 1.46 -7.66
C VAL A 64 4.29 0.68 -6.60
N TYR A 65 4.85 0.47 -5.41
CA TYR A 65 4.14 -0.18 -4.31
C TYR A 65 2.90 0.62 -3.87
N GLY A 66 2.98 1.96 -3.84
CA GLY A 66 1.84 2.82 -3.57
C GLY A 66 0.70 2.64 -4.57
N TRP A 67 1.00 2.51 -5.86
CA TRP A 67 -0.01 2.23 -6.90
C TRP A 67 -0.67 0.87 -6.70
N ILE A 68 0.12 -0.18 -6.47
CA ILE A 68 -0.42 -1.53 -6.26
C ILE A 68 -1.35 -1.55 -5.04
N ALA A 69 -0.91 -0.96 -3.91
CA ALA A 69 -1.73 -0.86 -2.70
C ALA A 69 -3.04 -0.10 -2.94
N ALA A 70 -3.00 1.03 -3.68
CA ALA A 70 -4.19 1.80 -4.01
C ALA A 70 -5.15 1.05 -4.92
N ILE A 71 -4.65 0.34 -5.94
CA ILE A 71 -5.49 -0.45 -6.85
C ILE A 71 -6.25 -1.51 -6.06
N ILE A 72 -5.53 -2.28 -5.23
CA ILE A 72 -6.12 -3.31 -4.39
C ILE A 72 -7.18 -2.68 -3.47
N PHE A 73 -6.84 -1.61 -2.76
CA PHE A 73 -7.75 -0.94 -1.83
C PHE A 73 -9.03 -0.45 -2.52
N VAL A 74 -8.91 0.28 -3.63
CA VAL A 74 -10.07 0.82 -4.35
C VAL A 74 -10.92 -0.28 -4.98
N PHE A 75 -10.28 -1.35 -5.49
CA PHE A 75 -10.99 -2.52 -6.01
C PHE A 75 -11.90 -3.12 -4.94
N PHE A 76 -11.36 -3.42 -3.75
CA PHE A 76 -12.14 -3.96 -2.64
C PHE A 76 -13.19 -2.97 -2.14
N PHE A 77 -12.86 -1.68 -2.01
CA PHE A 77 -13.79 -0.66 -1.54
C PHE A 77 -15.00 -0.50 -2.48
N ASN A 78 -14.79 -0.59 -3.79
CA ASN A 78 -15.85 -0.51 -4.78
C ASN A 78 -16.64 -1.82 -4.94
N LEU A 79 -16.03 -2.98 -4.64
CA LEU A 79 -16.68 -4.29 -4.69
C LEU A 79 -17.56 -4.56 -3.46
N TRP A 80 -17.15 -4.08 -2.28
CA TRP A 80 -17.84 -4.30 -1.01
C TRP A 80 -19.34 -3.93 -1.01
N PRO A 81 -19.76 -2.78 -1.58
CA PRO A 81 -21.17 -2.45 -1.81
C PRO A 81 -21.99 -3.54 -2.50
N GLN A 82 -21.44 -4.11 -3.58
CA GLN A 82 -22.14 -5.11 -4.40
C GLN A 82 -22.17 -6.46 -3.69
N LEU A 83 -21.07 -6.80 -3.02
CA LEU A 83 -20.95 -8.04 -2.26
C LEU A 83 -21.92 -8.04 -1.06
N THR A 84 -21.96 -6.95 -0.29
CA THR A 84 -22.88 -6.81 0.85
C THR A 84 -24.33 -6.84 0.42
N SER A 85 -24.72 -6.15 -0.67
CA SER A 85 -26.08 -6.23 -1.19
C SER A 85 -26.45 -7.62 -1.69
N ALA A 86 -25.52 -8.34 -2.33
CA ALA A 86 -25.75 -9.70 -2.81
C ALA A 86 -25.91 -10.70 -1.66
N ILE A 87 -25.10 -10.60 -0.60
CA ILE A 87 -25.17 -11.48 0.58
C ILE A 87 -26.43 -11.19 1.39
N VAL A 88 -26.72 -9.92 1.68
CA VAL A 88 -27.91 -9.53 2.46
C VAL A 88 -29.19 -9.83 1.68
N GLY A 89 -29.24 -9.54 0.38
CA GLY A 89 -30.36 -9.86 -0.49
C GLY A 89 -30.63 -11.37 -0.59
N ARG A 90 -29.57 -12.19 -0.71
CA ARG A 90 -29.68 -13.66 -0.64
C ARG A 90 -30.17 -14.14 0.72
N ARG A 91 -29.75 -13.51 1.81
CA ARG A 91 -30.17 -13.87 3.17
C ARG A 91 -31.64 -13.53 3.40
N ALA A 92 -32.10 -12.37 2.94
CA ALA A 92 -33.51 -11.99 2.96
C ALA A 92 -34.36 -12.97 2.16
N ALA A 93 -33.95 -13.30 0.92
CA ALA A 93 -34.67 -14.24 0.07
C ALA A 93 -34.75 -15.67 0.65
N ARG A 94 -33.72 -16.12 1.38
CA ARG A 94 -33.71 -17.42 2.09
C ARG A 94 -34.64 -17.47 3.29
N VAL A 95 -34.79 -16.36 4.02
CA VAL A 95 -35.67 -16.28 5.21
C VAL A 95 -37.14 -16.21 4.83
N SER A 96 -37.45 -15.72 3.63
CA SER A 96 -38.82 -15.64 3.10
C SER A 96 -39.30 -16.88 2.33
N GLN A 97 -38.48 -17.93 2.19
CA GLN A 97 -38.99 -19.24 1.74
C GLN A 97 -39.61 -19.98 2.94
N PRO A 98 -40.87 -20.45 2.84
CA PRO A 98 -41.63 -21.03 3.95
C PRO A 98 -41.10 -22.39 4.42
#